data_AF-E7QN13-F1
#
_entry.id   AF-E7QN13-F1
#
_cell.length_a   1.000
_cell.length_b   1.000
_cell.length_c   1.000
_cell.angle_alpha   90.00
_cell.angle_beta   90.00
_cell.angle_gamma   90.00
#
_symmetry.space_group_name_H-M   'P 1'
#
loop_
_entity.id
_entity.type
_entity.pdbx_description
1 polymer ?
#
loop_
_entity_poly.entity_id
_entity_poly.type
_entity_poly.pdbx_seq_one_letter_code
_entity_poly.pdbx_strand_id
1 'polypeptide(L)' 'MRPLERNKILCDGGKVATTMGKKSKAKKKRLAKLERQNSRIPAWVIMKTDRDVMRNPKRRSWRRSDTDE' A
#
# COMPACT_ATOMS: atom_id res chain seq x y z
N MET A 1 16.30 -4.33 -55.26
CA MET A 1 16.31 -3.79 -53.89
C MET A 1 14.88 -3.59 -53.43
N ARG A 2 14.41 -4.31 -52.41
CA ARG A 2 13.05 -4.14 -51.86
C ARG A 2 13.06 -3.01 -50.81
N PRO A 3 12.07 -2.08 -50.81
CA PRO A 3 11.98 -1.08 -49.76
C PRO A 3 11.67 -1.78 -48.43
N LEU A 4 12.45 -1.49 -47.39
CA LEU A 4 12.18 -1.98 -46.05
C LEU A 4 10.86 -1.36 -45.56
N GLU A 5 9.84 -2.18 -45.37
CA GLU A 5 8.65 -1.79 -44.63
C GLU A 5 9.07 -1.27 -43.26
N ARG A 6 8.68 -0.03 -42.94
CA ARG A 6 8.88 0.54 -41.61
C ARG A 6 8.04 -0.26 -40.62
N ASN A 7 8.70 -1.15 -39.88
CA ASN A 7 8.11 -1.88 -38.75
C ASN A 7 7.53 -0.90 -37.72
N LYS A 8 6.20 -0.75 -37.72
CA LYS A 8 5.42 0.02 -36.73
C LYS A 8 5.21 -0.76 -35.42
N ILE A 9 6.21 -1.50 -34.95
CA ILE A 9 6.09 -2.30 -33.70
C ILE A 9 6.67 -1.53 -32.49
N LEU A 10 6.83 -0.21 -32.63
CA LEU A 10 7.19 0.71 -31.54
C LEU A 10 6.07 1.73 -31.32
N CYS A 11 4.84 1.26 -31.12
CA CYS A 11 3.74 2.08 -30.60
C CYS A 11 2.57 1.19 -30.16
N ASP A 12 2.81 0.22 -29.26
CA ASP A 12 1.71 -0.28 -28.44
C ASP A 12 1.84 0.32 -27.06
N GLY A 13 1.07 1.40 -26.85
CA GLY A 13 0.92 2.08 -25.57
C GLY A 13 0.50 1.06 -24.53
N GLY A 14 1.48 0.61 -23.74
CA GLY A 14 1.33 -0.39 -22.70
C GLY A 14 0.18 -0.04 -21.77
N LYS A 15 -0.97 -0.68 -21.99
CA LYS A 15 -1.99 -0.80 -20.94
C LYS A 15 -1.51 -1.90 -20.03
N VAL A 16 -0.60 -1.56 -19.11
CA VAL A 16 -0.35 -2.40 -17.94
C VAL A 16 -1.69 -2.48 -17.23
N ALA A 17 -2.38 -3.61 -17.39
CA ALA A 17 -3.57 -3.92 -16.63
C ALA A 17 -3.17 -3.81 -15.16
N THR A 18 -3.58 -2.73 -14.49
CA THR A 18 -3.33 -2.55 -13.07
C THR A 18 -4.17 -3.59 -12.36
N THR A 19 -3.56 -4.73 -12.05
CA THR A 19 -4.09 -5.72 -11.14
C THR A 19 -4.31 -5.02 -9.79
N MET A 20 -5.56 -5.03 -9.31
CA MET A 20 -6.16 -4.21 -8.24
C MET A 20 -6.75 -2.87 -8.70
N GLY A 21 -8.03 -2.65 -8.32
CA GLY A 21 -8.86 -1.51 -8.72
C GLY A 21 -8.14 -0.15 -8.60
N LYS A 22 -8.42 0.75 -9.54
CA LYS A 22 -7.72 2.04 -9.67
C LYS A 22 -7.99 2.93 -8.45
N LYS A 23 -7.06 2.93 -7.48
CA LYS A 23 -7.13 3.79 -6.28
C LYS A 23 -6.56 5.18 -6.57
N SER A 24 -7.29 6.22 -6.19
CA SER A 24 -6.80 7.61 -6.24
C SER A 24 -5.57 7.81 -5.34
N LYS A 25 -4.78 8.86 -5.60
CA LYS A 25 -3.61 9.22 -4.78
C LYS A 25 -4.00 9.47 -3.31
N ALA A 26 -5.15 10.09 -3.07
CA ALA A 26 -5.66 10.34 -1.72
C ALA A 26 -5.94 9.03 -0.98
N LYS A 27 -6.60 8.06 -1.64
CA LYS A 27 -6.88 6.74 -1.06
C LYS A 27 -5.58 6.00 -0.72
N LYS A 28 -4.58 6.02 -1.62
CA LYS A 28 -3.25 5.43 -1.34
C LYS A 28 -2.57 6.05 -0.10
N LYS A 29 -2.66 7.36 0.08
CA LYS A 29 -2.08 8.03 1.27
C LYS A 29 -2.76 7.63 2.57
N ARG A 30 -4.10 7.48 2.56
CA ARG A 30 -4.87 7.04 3.73
C ARG A 30 -4.51 5.59 4.09
N LEU A 31 -4.45 4.69 3.11
CA LEU A 31 -3.98 3.31 3.30
C LEU A 31 -2.57 3.25 3.85
N ALA A 32 -1.64 4.05 3.33
CA ALA A 32 -0.27 4.11 3.85
C ALA A 32 -0.21 4.62 5.30
N LYS A 33 -1.06 5.60 5.67
CA LYS A 33 -1.18 6.06 7.06
C LYS A 33 -1.72 4.94 7.96
N LEU A 34 -2.73 4.20 7.49
CA LEU A 34 -3.30 3.08 8.21
C LEU A 34 -2.22 2.00 8.42
N GLU A 35 -1.50 1.59 7.38
CA GLU A 35 -0.41 0.63 7.49
C GLU A 35 0.62 1.02 8.58
N ARG A 36 1.08 2.28 8.58
CA ARG A 36 1.98 2.81 9.63
C ARG A 36 1.40 2.76 11.04
N GLN A 37 0.11 3.09 11.20
CA GLN A 37 -0.58 3.02 12.50
C GLN A 37 -0.72 1.59 13.04
N ASN A 38 -0.61 0.56 12.19
CA ASN A 38 -0.74 -0.83 12.58
C ASN A 38 0.54 -1.45 13.18
N SER A 39 1.45 -0.59 13.65
CA SER A 39 2.72 -1.00 14.24
C SER A 39 2.54 -1.41 15.72
N ARG A 40 3.51 -2.18 16.23
CA ARG A 40 3.60 -2.51 17.66
C ARG A 40 4.14 -1.31 18.44
N ILE A 41 3.83 -1.25 19.73
CA ILE A 41 4.41 -0.26 20.63
C ILE A 41 5.93 -0.50 20.73
N PRO A 42 6.76 0.55 20.59
CA PRO A 42 8.21 0.41 20.70
C PRO A 42 8.65 -0.15 22.05
N ALA A 43 9.70 -0.99 22.05
CA ALA A 43 10.19 -1.65 23.25
C ALA A 43 10.60 -0.66 24.36
N TRP A 44 11.20 0.47 24.00
CA TRP A 44 11.59 1.50 24.98
C TRP A 44 10.39 2.14 25.68
N VAL A 45 9.22 2.21 25.03
CA VAL A 45 7.99 2.71 25.66
C VAL A 45 7.54 1.73 26.73
N ILE A 46 7.55 0.43 26.42
CA ILE A 46 7.17 -0.63 27.36
C ILE A 46 8.07 -0.61 28.60
N MET A 47 9.39 -0.41 28.41
CA MET A 47 10.34 -0.26 29.52
C MET A 47 10.10 1.03 30.31
N LYS A 48 9.80 2.14 29.64
CA LYS A 48 9.53 3.42 30.29
C LYS A 48 8.27 3.40 31.15
N THR A 49 7.26 2.63 30.75
CA THR A 49 5.96 2.59 31.42
C THR A 49 5.80 1.37 32.33
N ASP A 50 6.89 0.72 32.76
CA ASP A 50 6.84 -0.50 33.59
C ASP A 50 5.83 -1.54 33.12
N ARG A 51 5.69 -1.67 31.79
CA ARG A 51 4.77 -2.57 31.10
C ARG A 51 3.27 -2.22 31.19
N ASP A 52 2.88 -1.05 31.67
CA ASP A 52 1.48 -0.60 31.64
C ASP A 52 0.92 -0.48 30.20
N VAL A 53 1.76 -0.02 29.27
CA VAL A 53 1.37 0.20 27.87
C VAL A 53 1.96 -0.89 26.97
N MET A 54 1.32 -2.06 26.94
CA MET A 54 1.79 -3.24 26.18
C MET A 54 1.19 -3.39 24.77
N ARG A 55 -0.09 -3.06 24.59
CA ARG A 55 -0.83 -3.36 23.36
C ARG A 55 -1.34 -2.09 22.68
N ASN A 56 -1.22 -2.04 21.34
CA ASN A 56 -1.89 -1.03 20.52
C ASN A 56 -3.38 -1.40 20.38
N PRO A 57 -4.32 -0.63 20.98
CA PRO A 57 -5.75 -0.93 20.90
C PRO A 57 -6.32 -0.73 19.48
N LYS A 58 -5.68 0.10 18.65
CA LYS A 58 -6.08 0.39 17.27
C LYS A 58 -5.39 -0.53 16.24
N ARG A 59 -4.82 -1.64 16.68
CA ARG A 59 -4.21 -2.63 15.79
C ARG A 59 -5.30 -3.32 14.96
N ARG A 60 -5.11 -3.38 13.64
CA ARG A 60 -6.09 -3.92 12.68
C ARG A 60 -5.52 -5.11 11.90
N SER A 61 -6.39 -5.99 11.43
CA SER A 61 -6.01 -7.09 10.53
C SER A 61 -6.75 -6.93 9.22
N TRP A 62 -6.06 -7.06 8.10
CA TRP A 62 -6.61 -6.84 6.77
C TRP A 62 -7.78 -7.76 6.39
N ARG A 63 -7.91 -8.93 7.02
CA ARG A 63 -9.06 -9.86 6.83
C ARG A 63 -10.15 -9.71 7.89
N ARG A 64 -9.79 -9.28 9.09
CA ARG A 64 -10.69 -9.31 10.26
C ARG A 64 -11.25 -7.93 10.61
N SER A 65 -10.78 -6.88 9.95
CA SER A 65 -11.16 -5.50 10.23
C SER A 65 -11.34 -4.77 8.91
N ASP A 66 -12.52 -4.20 8.71
CA ASP A 66 -12.79 -3.35 7.56
C ASP A 66 -12.23 -1.95 7.76
N THR A 67 -11.85 -1.32 6.65
CA THR A 67 -11.36 0.05 6.64
C THR A 67 -12.37 0.89 5.88
N ASP A 68 -12.78 2.01 6.48
CA ASP A 68 -13.87 2.88 6.03
C ASP A 68 -13.54 3.69 4.74
N GLU A 69 -12.82 3.09 3.77
CA GLU A 69 -12.33 3.78 2.57
C GLU A 69 -13.02 3.43 1.26
#